data_AF-A0A1W9GCC4-F1
#
_entry.id   AF-A0A1W9GCC4-F1
#
_cell.length_a   1.000
_cell.length_b   1.000
_cell.length_c   1.000
_cell.angle_alpha   90.00
_cell.angle_beta   90.00
_cell.angle_gamma   90.00
#
_symmetry.space_group_name_H-M   'P 1'
#
loop_
_entity.id
_entity.type
_entity.pdbx_description
1 polymer ?
#
loop_
_entity_poly.entity_id
_entity_poly.type
_entity_poly.pdbx_seq_one_letter_code
_entity_poly.pdbx_strand_id
1 'polypeptide(L)'
;MSEPSEEQFDEVVREYIDFVNEQVGAYMSALAGFAGHYARVSRQIHRSNRPVSTTPPDETGMPTVVWASYEDPSKPGIIHNQIIRSDEYLEANRPGGKNEQQHSRSILIFLFTYWEDEIRPRLARAKGVELNEVQSDIMGDLRTLRNVILHSKSVLRPDKHASLRLLRDMFKADKEINFSYEGMHRIFVLIKQECARLLIGWLGVENGPVKPEELKDVAIQFGPSRTRKPKPDAP
;
A
#
# COMPACT_ATOMS: atom_id res chain seq x y z
N MET A 1 10.60 3.59 38.85
CA MET A 1 10.10 4.32 37.67
C MET A 1 11.30 4.54 36.78
N SER A 2 11.46 3.72 35.75
CA SER A 2 12.49 3.90 34.74
C SER A 2 12.23 5.23 34.02
N GLU A 3 13.26 6.07 33.92
CA GLU A 3 13.21 7.27 33.08
C GLU A 3 12.69 6.88 31.68
N PRO A 4 11.82 7.68 31.06
CA PRO A 4 11.47 7.45 29.67
C PRO A 4 12.76 7.63 28.88
N SER A 5 13.26 6.54 28.29
CA SER A 5 14.30 6.60 27.27
C SER A 5 13.90 7.70 26.29
N GLU A 6 14.71 8.75 26.16
CA GLU A 6 14.50 9.78 25.14
C GLU A 6 14.53 9.10 23.79
N GLU A 7 13.34 8.89 23.22
CA GLU A 7 13.17 8.28 21.91
C GLU A 7 13.87 9.16 20.87
N GLN A 8 14.85 8.59 20.16
CA GLN A 8 15.67 9.36 19.25
C GLN A 8 14.90 9.63 17.96
N PHE A 9 14.92 10.88 17.49
CA PHE A 9 14.17 11.30 16.30
C PHE A 9 14.47 10.42 15.08
N ASP A 10 15.73 10.01 14.89
CA ASP A 10 16.12 9.17 13.76
C ASP A 10 15.60 7.73 13.87
N GLU A 11 15.46 7.19 15.08
CA GLU A 11 14.82 5.88 15.31
C GLU A 11 13.35 5.92 14.87
N VAL A 12 12.61 6.97 15.23
CA VAL A 12 11.20 7.13 14.84
C VAL A 12 11.05 7.25 13.32
N VAL A 13 11.92 8.00 12.64
CA VAL A 13 11.87 8.09 11.17
C VAL A 13 12.21 6.75 10.53
N ARG A 14 13.19 6.01 11.06
CA ARG A 14 13.55 4.67 10.56
C ARG A 14 12.40 3.69 10.70
N GLU A 15 11.72 3.68 11.85
CA GLU A 15 10.54 2.84 12.06
C GLU A 15 9.48 3.09 10.99
N TYR A 16 9.24 4.37 10.64
CA TYR A 16 8.29 4.67 9.57
C TYR A 16 8.79 4.23 8.19
N ILE A 17 10.09 4.34 7.90
CA ILE A 17 10.67 3.80 6.65
C ILE A 17 10.47 2.28 6.57
N ASP A 18 10.70 1.57 7.67
CA ASP A 18 10.53 0.11 7.73
C ASP A 18 9.06 -0.26 7.53
N PHE A 19 8.14 0.45 8.18
CA PHE A 19 6.70 0.28 7.94
C PHE A 19 6.33 0.52 6.47
N VAL A 20 6.85 1.58 5.84
CA VAL A 20 6.62 1.85 4.40
C VAL A 20 7.14 0.69 3.55
N ASN A 21 8.32 0.14 3.86
CA ASN A 21 8.89 -1.01 3.15
C ASN A 21 8.03 -2.28 3.31
N GLU A 22 7.47 -2.52 4.49
CA GLU A 22 6.51 -3.60 4.70
C GLU A 22 5.26 -3.43 3.83
N GLN A 23 4.73 -2.20 3.73
CA GLN A 23 3.59 -1.91 2.86
C GLN A 23 3.93 -2.09 1.37
N VAL A 24 5.14 -1.73 0.94
CA VAL A 24 5.64 -2.00 -0.42
C VAL A 24 5.68 -3.52 -0.67
N GLY A 25 6.21 -4.30 0.28
CA GLY A 25 6.27 -5.76 0.17
C GLY A 25 4.87 -6.40 0.08
N ALA A 26 3.93 -5.95 0.92
CA ALA A 26 2.54 -6.38 0.90
C ALA A 26 1.88 -6.05 -0.43
N TYR A 27 2.07 -4.82 -0.94
CA TYR A 27 1.57 -4.38 -2.24
C TYR A 27 2.06 -5.28 -3.37
N MET A 28 3.38 -5.47 -3.49
CA MET A 28 3.97 -6.27 -4.56
C MET A 28 3.52 -7.73 -4.51
N SER A 29 3.43 -8.30 -3.30
CA SER A 29 2.96 -9.67 -3.10
C SER A 29 1.50 -9.84 -3.52
N ALA A 30 0.64 -8.87 -3.17
CA ALA A 30 -0.76 -8.87 -3.56
C ALA A 30 -0.93 -8.74 -5.08
N LEU A 31 -0.20 -7.84 -5.75
CA LEU A 31 -0.23 -7.71 -7.21
C LEU A 31 0.17 -9.01 -7.91
N ALA A 32 1.24 -9.66 -7.45
CA ALA A 32 1.65 -10.96 -7.96
C ALA A 32 0.55 -12.02 -7.77
N GLY A 33 -0.14 -12.00 -6.63
CA GLY A 33 -1.30 -12.84 -6.35
C GLY A 33 -2.45 -12.59 -7.33
N PHE A 34 -2.84 -11.33 -7.56
CA PHE A 34 -3.90 -10.97 -8.51
C PHE A 34 -3.55 -11.39 -9.94
N ALA A 35 -2.33 -11.11 -10.39
CA ALA A 35 -1.87 -11.51 -11.71
C ALA A 35 -1.84 -13.05 -11.88
N GLY A 36 -1.38 -13.76 -10.84
CA GLY A 36 -1.38 -15.22 -10.82
C GLY A 36 -2.80 -15.81 -10.89
N HIS A 37 -3.73 -15.25 -10.12
CA HIS A 37 -5.13 -15.64 -10.15
C HIS A 37 -5.79 -15.36 -11.50
N TYR A 38 -5.55 -14.19 -12.08
CA TYR A 38 -6.02 -13.82 -13.42
C TYR A 38 -5.52 -14.83 -14.47
N ALA A 39 -4.21 -15.12 -14.48
CA ALA A 39 -3.61 -16.06 -15.43
C ALA A 39 -4.15 -17.49 -15.26
N ARG A 40 -4.31 -17.95 -14.01
CA ARG A 40 -4.83 -19.29 -13.70
C ARG A 40 -6.27 -19.45 -14.18
N VAL A 41 -7.15 -18.52 -13.83
CA VAL A 41 -8.59 -18.61 -14.17
C VAL A 41 -8.81 -18.37 -15.66
N SER A 42 -8.06 -17.47 -16.30
CA SER A 42 -8.18 -17.21 -17.74
C SER A 42 -7.93 -18.48 -18.57
N ARG A 43 -6.99 -19.32 -18.16
CA ARG A 43 -6.70 -20.61 -18.83
C ARG A 43 -7.81 -21.65 -18.63
N GLN A 44 -8.63 -21.50 -17.60
CA GLN A 44 -9.61 -22.49 -17.18
C GLN A 44 -11.06 -22.04 -17.46
N ILE A 45 -11.28 -20.78 -17.82
CA ILE A 45 -12.62 -20.18 -17.98
C ILE A 45 -13.51 -20.95 -18.97
N HIS A 46 -12.93 -21.48 -20.05
CA HIS A 46 -13.64 -22.27 -21.07
C HIS A 46 -14.15 -23.61 -20.52
N ARG A 47 -13.52 -24.14 -19.47
CA ARG A 47 -13.97 -25.35 -18.76
C ARG A 47 -15.04 -24.99 -17.74
N SER A 48 -14.89 -23.87 -17.03
CA SER A 48 -15.85 -23.39 -16.02
C SER A 48 -17.17 -22.95 -16.63
N ASN A 49 -17.15 -22.36 -17.83
CA ASN A 49 -18.36 -21.91 -18.54
C ASN A 49 -19.03 -23.03 -19.35
N ARG A 50 -18.73 -24.30 -19.07
CA ARG A 50 -19.51 -25.42 -19.61
C ARG A 50 -20.54 -25.84 -18.56
N PRO A 51 -21.84 -25.88 -18.91
CA PRO A 51 -22.84 -26.43 -18.00
C PRO A 51 -22.53 -27.91 -17.74
N VAL A 52 -22.56 -28.30 -16.47
CA VAL A 52 -22.33 -29.69 -16.02
C VAL A 52 -23.59 -30.53 -16.26
N SER A 53 -24.74 -29.92 -16.04
CA SER A 53 -26.04 -30.52 -16.33
C SER A 53 -27.01 -29.45 -16.76
N THR A 54 -27.91 -29.80 -17.66
CA THR A 54 -29.10 -29.00 -17.97
C THR A 54 -30.28 -29.92 -17.78
N THR A 55 -31.07 -29.65 -16.75
CA THR A 55 -32.30 -30.40 -16.49
C THR A 55 -33.40 -29.83 -17.38
N PRO A 56 -34.27 -30.68 -17.97
CA PRO A 56 -35.43 -30.21 -18.71
C PRO A 56 -36.29 -29.24 -17.90
N PRO A 57 -37.10 -28.39 -18.56
CA PRO A 57 -37.96 -27.43 -17.88
C PRO A 57 -38.85 -28.10 -16.84
N ASP A 58 -38.95 -27.50 -15.66
CA ASP A 58 -39.88 -27.93 -14.62
C ASP A 58 -41.33 -27.51 -14.97
N GLU A 59 -42.27 -27.73 -14.05
CA GLU A 59 -43.67 -27.34 -14.22
C GLU A 59 -43.88 -25.83 -14.47
N THR A 60 -42.86 -24.99 -14.19
CA THR A 60 -42.89 -23.54 -14.47
C THR A 60 -42.30 -23.18 -15.84
N GLY A 61 -41.84 -24.16 -16.61
CA GLY A 61 -41.36 -23.99 -17.98
C GLY A 61 -39.95 -23.42 -18.09
N MET A 62 -39.19 -23.33 -16.99
CA MET A 62 -37.81 -22.84 -17.02
C MET A 62 -36.78 -23.98 -16.87
N PRO A 63 -35.79 -24.09 -17.76
CA PRO A 63 -34.73 -25.08 -17.63
C PRO A 63 -33.80 -24.74 -16.46
N THR A 64 -33.43 -25.73 -15.66
CA THR A 64 -32.41 -25.57 -14.62
C THR A 64 -31.04 -25.92 -15.18
N VAL A 65 -30.14 -24.93 -15.20
CA VAL A 65 -28.74 -25.13 -15.64
C VAL A 65 -27.83 -25.19 -14.42
N VAL A 66 -27.13 -26.31 -14.25
CA VAL A 66 -26.11 -26.48 -13.21
C VAL A 66 -24.74 -26.20 -13.82
N TRP A 67 -24.07 -25.17 -13.31
CA TRP A 67 -22.71 -24.82 -13.70
C TRP A 67 -21.69 -25.54 -12.80
N ALA A 68 -20.52 -25.86 -13.34
CA ALA A 68 -19.44 -26.42 -12.52
C ALA A 68 -18.97 -25.34 -11.54
N SER A 69 -19.12 -25.57 -10.23
CA SER A 69 -18.32 -24.81 -9.28
C SER A 69 -16.87 -25.19 -9.49
N TYR A 70 -15.99 -24.20 -9.62
CA TYR A 70 -14.53 -24.39 -9.72
C TYR A 70 -13.98 -25.23 -8.56
N GLU A 71 -14.69 -25.15 -7.43
CA GLU A 71 -14.30 -25.68 -6.14
C GLU A 71 -15.57 -26.20 -5.46
N ASP A 72 -15.62 -27.50 -5.15
CA ASP A 72 -16.68 -28.11 -4.34
C ASP A 72 -16.43 -27.78 -2.86
N PRO A 73 -17.20 -26.87 -2.24
CA PRO A 73 -16.94 -26.42 -0.87
C PRO A 73 -17.07 -27.54 0.16
N SER A 74 -17.67 -28.67 -0.21
CA SER A 74 -17.80 -29.85 0.67
C SER A 74 -16.53 -30.71 0.74
N LYS A 75 -15.51 -30.43 -0.10
CA LYS A 75 -14.25 -31.19 -0.08
C LYS A 75 -13.25 -30.58 0.91
N PRO A 76 -12.59 -31.40 1.77
CA PRO A 76 -11.73 -30.91 2.85
C PRO A 76 -10.43 -30.21 2.40
N GLY A 77 -10.15 -30.18 1.10
CA GLY A 77 -8.98 -29.49 0.51
C GLY A 77 -9.32 -28.20 -0.23
N ILE A 78 -10.55 -27.71 -0.13
CA ILE A 78 -11.04 -26.56 -0.89
C ILE A 78 -11.21 -25.35 0.03
N ILE A 79 -10.39 -24.33 -0.19
CA ILE A 79 -10.44 -23.06 0.55
C ILE A 79 -11.41 -22.13 -0.19
N HIS A 80 -12.65 -22.08 0.28
CA HIS A 80 -13.68 -21.21 -0.29
C HIS A 80 -13.33 -19.74 -0.07
N ASN A 81 -12.96 -19.02 -1.14
CA ASN A 81 -12.59 -17.61 -1.02
C ASN A 81 -13.78 -16.67 -1.26
N GLN A 82 -14.53 -16.86 -2.37
CA GLN A 82 -15.72 -16.06 -2.70
C GLN A 82 -16.60 -16.74 -3.76
N ILE A 83 -17.92 -16.55 -3.69
CA ILE A 83 -18.86 -16.85 -4.78
C ILE A 83 -18.94 -15.63 -5.72
N ILE A 84 -18.45 -15.76 -6.95
CA ILE A 84 -18.41 -14.70 -7.96
C ILE A 84 -18.41 -15.31 -9.37
N ARG A 85 -18.94 -14.58 -10.36
CA ARG A 85 -18.89 -15.01 -11.75
C ARG A 85 -17.46 -14.98 -12.30
N SER A 86 -17.15 -15.90 -13.21
CA SER A 86 -15.77 -16.08 -13.72
C SER A 86 -15.27 -14.85 -14.49
N ASP A 87 -16.14 -14.19 -15.25
CA ASP A 87 -15.88 -12.93 -15.96
C ASP A 87 -15.61 -11.78 -14.99
N GLU A 88 -16.45 -11.61 -13.96
CA GLU A 88 -16.27 -10.60 -12.92
C GLU A 88 -14.98 -10.82 -12.11
N TYR A 89 -14.64 -12.08 -11.82
CA TYR A 89 -13.40 -12.42 -11.12
C TYR A 89 -12.16 -12.05 -11.94
N LEU A 90 -12.17 -12.32 -13.25
CA LEU A 90 -11.07 -11.92 -14.14
C LEU A 90 -10.97 -10.40 -14.24
N GLU A 91 -12.10 -9.72 -14.40
CA GLU A 91 -12.13 -8.25 -14.45
C GLU A 91 -11.64 -7.61 -13.15
N ALA A 92 -11.91 -8.23 -12.00
CA ALA A 92 -11.43 -7.76 -10.70
C ALA A 92 -9.91 -7.93 -10.52
N ASN A 93 -9.32 -9.00 -11.06
CA ASN A 93 -7.91 -9.37 -10.89
C ASN A 93 -6.99 -8.96 -12.05
N ARG A 94 -7.52 -8.38 -13.14
CA ARG A 94 -6.68 -7.84 -14.22
C ARG A 94 -5.82 -6.67 -13.70
N PRO A 95 -4.70 -6.33 -14.37
CA PRO A 95 -3.93 -5.14 -14.03
C PRO A 95 -4.80 -3.88 -14.01
N GLY A 96 -4.71 -3.11 -12.92
CA GLY A 96 -5.55 -1.94 -12.66
C GLY A 96 -7.00 -2.26 -12.31
N GLY A 97 -7.36 -3.54 -12.17
CA GLY A 97 -8.70 -4.02 -11.81
C GLY A 97 -9.10 -3.67 -10.37
N LYS A 98 -10.34 -3.99 -10.03
CA LYS A 98 -10.97 -3.57 -8.77
C LYS A 98 -10.18 -4.03 -7.53
N ASN A 99 -9.59 -5.22 -7.54
CA ASN A 99 -8.83 -5.74 -6.39
C ASN A 99 -7.55 -4.93 -6.17
N GLU A 100 -6.82 -4.64 -7.24
CA GLU A 100 -5.64 -3.78 -7.20
C GLU A 100 -5.98 -2.36 -6.73
N GLN A 101 -7.05 -1.76 -7.25
CA GLN A 101 -7.49 -0.42 -6.83
C GLN A 101 -7.91 -0.39 -5.36
N GLN A 102 -8.66 -1.39 -4.91
CA GLN A 102 -9.06 -1.49 -3.51
C GLN A 102 -7.85 -1.65 -2.59
N HIS A 103 -6.91 -2.53 -2.93
CA HIS A 103 -5.71 -2.73 -2.14
C HIS A 103 -4.82 -1.48 -2.08
N SER A 104 -4.64 -0.79 -3.22
CA SER A 104 -3.89 0.47 -3.31
C SER A 104 -4.48 1.55 -2.39
N ARG A 105 -5.81 1.71 -2.41
CA ARG A 105 -6.53 2.65 -1.53
C ARG A 105 -6.37 2.29 -0.05
N SER A 106 -6.47 1.02 0.29
CA SER A 106 -6.25 0.55 1.66
C SER A 106 -4.85 0.85 2.17
N ILE A 107 -3.80 0.57 1.37
CA ILE A 107 -2.42 0.88 1.73
C ILE A 107 -2.22 2.37 1.96
N LEU A 108 -2.76 3.24 1.08
CA LEU A 108 -2.66 4.68 1.23
C LEU A 108 -3.26 5.15 2.57
N ILE A 109 -4.44 4.63 2.91
CA ILE A 109 -5.10 4.93 4.19
C ILE A 109 -4.23 4.47 5.36
N PHE A 110 -3.64 3.29 5.31
CA PHE A 110 -2.77 2.78 6.38
C PHE A 110 -1.50 3.62 6.54
N LEU A 111 -0.82 3.96 5.45
CA LEU A 111 0.36 4.81 5.44
C LEU A 111 0.12 6.15 6.12
N PHE A 112 -0.98 6.81 5.75
CA PHE A 112 -1.34 8.10 6.34
C PHE A 112 -1.79 7.98 7.80
N THR A 113 -2.64 6.99 8.10
CA THR A 113 -3.17 6.81 9.47
C THR A 113 -2.04 6.55 10.45
N TYR A 114 -1.13 5.63 10.13
CA TYR A 114 0.02 5.35 10.98
C TYR A 114 0.97 6.55 11.11
N TRP A 115 1.14 7.33 10.04
CA TRP A 115 1.87 8.59 10.12
C TRP A 115 1.22 9.58 11.10
N GLU A 116 -0.07 9.86 10.94
CA GLU A 116 -0.76 10.91 11.71
C GLU A 116 -0.94 10.52 13.17
N ASP A 117 -1.26 9.26 13.45
CA ASP A 117 -1.63 8.81 14.79
C ASP A 117 -0.39 8.39 15.63
N GLU A 118 0.63 7.79 15.01
CA GLU A 118 1.77 7.23 15.75
C GLU A 118 3.06 8.03 15.51
N ILE A 119 3.46 8.21 14.25
CA ILE A 119 4.79 8.72 13.92
C ILE A 119 4.91 10.23 14.14
N ARG A 120 3.97 11.02 13.61
CA ARG A 120 4.02 12.48 13.69
C ARG A 120 4.03 13.01 15.13
N PRO A 121 3.22 12.47 16.07
CA PRO A 121 3.31 12.87 17.48
C PRO A 121 4.64 12.51 18.14
N ARG A 122 5.21 11.33 17.81
CA ARG A 122 6.52 10.90 18.33
C ARG A 122 7.65 11.80 17.81
N LEU A 123 7.63 12.17 16.53
CA LEU A 123 8.58 13.12 15.94
C LEU A 123 8.49 14.51 16.60
N ALA A 124 7.27 14.99 16.87
CA ALA A 124 7.07 16.29 17.54
C ALA A 124 7.65 16.27 18.96
N ARG A 125 7.39 15.20 19.73
CA ARG A 125 7.95 15.00 21.08
C ARG A 125 9.48 14.90 21.05
N ALA A 126 10.04 14.08 20.16
CA ALA A 126 11.50 13.89 20.06
C ALA A 126 12.23 15.19 19.67
N LYS A 127 11.59 16.06 18.90
CA LYS A 127 12.13 17.38 18.52
C LYS A 127 11.80 18.49 19.53
N GLY A 128 10.93 18.24 20.51
CA GLY A 128 10.47 19.25 21.47
C GLY A 128 9.65 20.38 20.85
N VAL A 129 8.87 20.08 19.81
CA VAL A 129 8.03 21.06 19.08
C VAL A 129 6.55 20.66 19.13
N GLU A 130 5.68 21.61 18.80
CA GLU A 130 4.25 21.35 18.65
C GLU A 130 3.95 20.48 17.41
N LEU A 131 2.83 19.75 17.44
CA LEU A 131 2.48 18.80 16.38
C LEU A 131 2.33 19.46 14.99
N ASN A 132 1.85 20.71 14.96
CA ASN A 132 1.68 21.51 13.75
C ASN A 132 3.01 21.95 13.09
N GLU A 133 4.11 21.94 13.84
CA GLU A 133 5.45 22.25 13.34
C GLU A 133 6.06 21.08 12.56
N VAL A 134 5.58 19.84 12.79
CA VAL A 134 5.94 18.68 11.96
C VAL A 134 5.09 18.70 10.69
N GLN A 135 5.62 19.34 9.65
CA GLN A 135 4.96 19.52 8.36
C GLN A 135 5.56 18.61 7.29
N SER A 136 4.67 18.11 6.43
CA SER A 136 5.00 17.25 5.30
C SER A 136 4.02 17.45 4.15
N ASP A 137 4.54 17.80 2.97
CA ASP A 137 3.73 18.03 1.77
C ASP A 137 3.10 16.74 1.27
N ILE A 138 3.87 15.64 1.23
CA ILE A 138 3.33 14.34 0.80
C ILE A 138 2.25 13.85 1.77
N MET A 139 2.41 14.02 3.09
CA MET A 139 1.37 13.64 4.04
C MET A 139 0.14 14.54 3.97
N GLY A 140 0.31 15.81 3.61
CA GLY A 140 -0.80 16.72 3.28
C GLY A 140 -1.60 16.24 2.08
N ASP A 141 -0.92 15.78 1.02
CA ASP A 141 -1.55 15.18 -0.15
C ASP A 141 -2.26 13.86 0.22
N LEU A 142 -1.61 12.97 0.98
CA LEU A 142 -2.21 11.72 1.43
C LEU A 142 -3.44 11.94 2.32
N ARG A 143 -3.43 12.96 3.19
CA ARG A 143 -4.60 13.37 3.97
C ARG A 143 -5.79 13.70 3.07
N THR A 144 -5.53 14.46 2.00
CA THR A 144 -6.52 14.85 1.00
C THR A 144 -7.06 13.63 0.27
N LEU A 145 -6.18 12.75 -0.21
CA LEU A 145 -6.56 11.52 -0.90
C LEU A 145 -7.37 10.58 0.00
N ARG A 146 -6.95 10.36 1.25
CA ARG A 146 -7.72 9.59 2.24
C ARG A 146 -9.14 10.13 2.40
N ASN A 147 -9.29 11.45 2.55
CA ASN A 147 -10.62 12.06 2.67
C ASN A 147 -11.48 11.78 1.43
N VAL A 148 -10.89 11.89 0.24
CA VAL A 148 -11.57 11.59 -1.04
C VAL A 148 -11.96 10.12 -1.14
N ILE A 149 -11.08 9.19 -0.77
CA ILE A 149 -11.36 7.75 -0.76
C ILE A 149 -12.55 7.45 0.16
N LEU A 150 -12.52 7.94 1.41
CA LEU A 150 -13.48 7.58 2.45
C LEU A 150 -14.83 8.28 2.30
N HIS A 151 -14.85 9.54 1.84
CA HIS A 151 -16.05 10.39 1.92
C HIS A 151 -16.59 10.83 0.56
N SER A 152 -15.82 10.68 -0.53
CA SER A 152 -16.23 11.16 -1.86
C SER A 152 -16.37 10.04 -2.88
N LYS A 153 -16.56 8.78 -2.43
CA LYS A 153 -16.59 7.59 -3.30
C LYS A 153 -15.38 7.55 -4.24
N SER A 154 -14.21 7.98 -3.74
CA SER A 154 -12.98 8.06 -4.54
C SER A 154 -13.02 9.08 -5.70
N VAL A 155 -14.00 9.99 -5.79
CA VAL A 155 -14.06 11.02 -6.85
C VAL A 155 -13.32 12.29 -6.40
N LEU A 156 -12.26 12.66 -7.14
CA LEU A 156 -11.42 13.81 -6.83
C LEU A 156 -11.99 15.10 -7.42
N ARG A 157 -12.73 15.87 -6.62
CA ARG A 157 -13.29 17.16 -7.01
C ARG A 157 -12.22 18.22 -7.30
N PRO A 158 -12.52 19.28 -8.06
CA PRO A 158 -11.52 20.27 -8.48
C PRO A 158 -10.86 21.02 -7.32
N ASP A 159 -11.59 21.30 -6.24
CA ASP A 159 -11.07 21.95 -5.04
C ASP A 159 -10.00 21.09 -4.35
N LYS A 160 -10.27 19.78 -4.22
CA LYS A 160 -9.33 18.81 -3.65
C LYS A 160 -8.15 18.52 -4.57
N HIS A 161 -8.39 18.49 -5.88
CA HIS A 161 -7.31 18.36 -6.87
C HIS A 161 -6.35 19.55 -6.80
N ALA A 162 -6.88 20.77 -6.69
CA ALA A 162 -6.08 21.99 -6.60
C ALA A 162 -5.26 22.07 -5.29
N SER A 163 -5.71 21.42 -4.21
CA SER A 163 -4.95 21.37 -2.96
C SER A 163 -3.77 20.40 -2.96
N LEU A 164 -3.69 19.48 -3.93
CA LEU A 164 -2.55 18.57 -4.04
C LEU A 164 -1.29 19.33 -4.49
N ARG A 165 -0.16 19.08 -3.82
CA ARG A 165 1.14 19.70 -4.10
C ARG A 165 2.02 18.81 -4.96
N LEU A 166 2.27 17.58 -4.52
CA LEU A 166 3.24 16.65 -5.11
C LEU A 166 2.58 15.58 -6.00
N LEU A 167 1.32 15.24 -5.71
CA LEU A 167 0.57 14.19 -6.40
C LEU A 167 -0.44 14.75 -7.43
N ARG A 168 -0.44 16.06 -7.66
CA ARG A 168 -1.46 16.74 -8.48
C ARG A 168 -1.51 16.24 -9.93
N ASP A 169 -0.36 16.02 -10.54
CA ASP A 169 -0.21 15.59 -11.93
C ASP A 169 -0.56 14.10 -12.14
N MET A 170 -0.63 13.32 -11.06
CA MET A 170 -1.01 11.91 -11.12
C MET A 170 -2.52 11.70 -11.31
N PHE A 171 -3.33 12.67 -10.93
CA PHE A 171 -4.78 12.56 -10.94
C PHE A 171 -5.42 13.65 -11.79
N LYS A 172 -6.65 13.37 -12.25
CA LYS A 172 -7.48 14.35 -12.98
C LYS A 172 -8.63 14.77 -12.08
N ALA A 173 -8.97 16.05 -12.13
CA ALA A 173 -10.18 16.56 -11.48
C ALA A 173 -11.45 15.91 -12.07
N ASP A 174 -12.47 15.77 -11.22
CA ASP A 174 -13.77 15.16 -11.51
C ASP A 174 -13.70 13.72 -12.05
N LYS A 175 -12.65 12.99 -11.66
CA LYS A 175 -12.48 11.58 -11.97
C LYS A 175 -12.31 10.77 -10.70
N GLU A 176 -12.68 9.49 -10.79
CA GLU A 176 -12.31 8.53 -9.75
C GLU A 176 -10.79 8.41 -9.70
N ILE A 177 -10.24 8.42 -8.50
CA ILE A 177 -8.82 8.16 -8.29
C ILE A 177 -8.55 6.69 -8.57
N ASN A 178 -7.71 6.47 -9.56
CA ASN A 178 -7.17 5.18 -9.91
C ASN A 178 -5.66 5.25 -9.79
N PHE A 179 -5.11 4.30 -9.05
CA PHE A 179 -3.68 4.18 -8.82
C PHE A 179 -3.13 3.20 -9.83
N SER A 180 -2.22 3.66 -10.69
CA SER A 180 -1.39 2.77 -11.49
C SER A 180 -0.25 2.22 -10.62
N TYR A 181 0.36 1.13 -11.07
CA TYR A 181 1.61 0.62 -10.50
C TYR A 181 2.66 1.72 -10.30
N GLU A 182 2.94 2.48 -11.37
CA GLU A 182 3.89 3.61 -11.33
C GLU A 182 3.44 4.71 -10.36
N GLY A 183 2.13 4.94 -10.25
CA GLY A 183 1.57 5.90 -9.32
C GLY A 183 1.79 5.49 -7.87
N MET A 184 1.53 4.23 -7.51
CA MET A 184 1.82 3.71 -6.17
C MET A 184 3.31 3.74 -5.87
N HIS A 185 4.14 3.31 -6.82
CA HIS A 185 5.59 3.38 -6.67
C HIS A 185 6.08 4.81 -6.40
N ARG A 186 5.59 5.79 -7.18
CA ARG A 186 5.90 7.21 -6.96
C ARG A 186 5.49 7.69 -5.58
N ILE A 187 4.33 7.28 -5.06
CA ILE A 187 3.89 7.63 -3.70
C ILE A 187 4.88 7.06 -2.66
N PHE A 188 5.27 5.80 -2.76
CA PHE A 188 6.24 5.20 -1.83
C PHE A 188 7.58 5.94 -1.86
N VAL A 189 8.08 6.30 -3.05
CA VAL A 189 9.31 7.06 -3.20
C VAL A 189 9.19 8.45 -2.55
N LEU A 190 8.11 9.19 -2.81
CA LEU A 190 7.89 10.51 -2.21
C LEU A 190 7.83 10.46 -0.68
N ILE A 191 7.24 9.42 -0.10
CA ILE A 191 7.24 9.21 1.35
C ILE A 191 8.67 8.96 1.87
N LYS A 192 9.45 8.10 1.21
CA LYS A 192 10.84 7.84 1.61
C LYS A 192 11.74 9.07 1.47
N GLN A 193 11.56 9.85 0.40
CA GLN A 193 12.25 11.13 0.20
C GLN A 193 11.94 12.11 1.33
N GLU A 194 10.68 12.15 1.76
CA GLU A 194 10.27 12.97 2.90
C GLU A 194 10.91 12.51 4.21
N CYS A 195 10.97 11.20 4.47
CA CYS A 195 11.70 10.67 5.63
C CYS A 195 13.19 11.07 5.59
N ALA A 196 13.82 10.99 4.42
CA ALA A 196 15.20 11.43 4.26
C ALA A 196 15.37 12.93 4.51
N ARG A 197 14.44 13.77 4.04
CA ARG A 197 14.41 15.21 4.32
C ARG A 197 14.33 15.49 5.82
N LEU A 198 13.47 14.75 6.54
CA LEU A 198 13.34 14.87 7.99
C LEU A 198 14.64 14.48 8.73
N LEU A 199 15.28 13.38 8.32
CA LEU A 199 16.56 12.93 8.90
C LEU A 199 17.69 13.94 8.64
N ILE A 200 17.81 14.44 7.41
CA ILE A 200 18.84 15.41 7.03
C ILE A 200 18.66 16.72 7.81
N GLY A 201 17.41 17.20 7.92
CA GLY A 201 17.07 18.36 8.72
C GLY A 201 17.37 18.18 10.21
N TRP A 202 17.15 16.97 10.75
CA TRP A 202 17.49 16.63 12.12
C TRP A 202 19.00 16.61 12.37
N LEU A 203 19.77 16.02 11.44
CA LEU A 203 21.24 15.94 11.56
C LEU A 203 21.95 17.28 11.25
N GLY A 204 21.22 18.31 10.82
CA GLY A 204 21.79 19.61 10.46
C GLY A 204 22.68 19.57 9.23
N VAL A 205 22.47 18.60 8.32
CA VAL A 205 23.31 18.42 7.13
C VAL A 205 22.79 19.31 6.00
N GLU A 206 23.34 20.51 5.86
CA GLU A 206 22.89 21.47 4.82
C GLU A 206 23.48 21.18 3.43
N ASN A 207 24.65 20.53 3.36
CA ASN A 207 25.39 20.26 2.12
C ASN A 207 25.82 18.78 2.01
N GLY A 208 24.83 17.88 2.07
CA GLY A 208 25.06 16.46 1.82
C GLY A 208 25.44 16.19 0.35
N PRO A 209 26.16 15.09 0.06
CA PRO A 209 26.55 14.74 -1.31
C PRO A 209 25.36 14.35 -2.21
N VAL A 210 24.19 14.11 -1.62
CA VAL A 210 22.94 13.75 -2.32
C VAL A 210 21.80 14.53 -1.69
N LYS A 211 20.95 15.15 -2.50
CA LYS A 211 19.75 15.83 -2.01
C LYS A 211 18.59 14.83 -1.80
N PRO A 212 17.68 15.05 -0.83
CA PRO A 212 16.54 14.17 -0.62
C PRO A 212 15.72 13.91 -1.90
N GLU A 213 15.56 14.93 -2.75
CA GLU A 213 14.78 14.86 -3.98
C GLU A 213 15.45 14.00 -5.07
N GLU A 214 16.76 13.76 -4.95
CA GLU A 214 17.54 12.93 -5.85
C GLU A 214 17.47 11.44 -5.49
N LEU A 215 16.91 11.10 -4.31
CA LEU A 215 16.75 9.72 -3.87
C LEU A 215 15.67 9.02 -4.69
N LYS A 216 16.08 8.08 -5.54
CA LYS A 216 15.15 7.25 -6.31
C LYS A 216 14.57 6.10 -5.51
N ASP A 217 15.32 5.61 -4.52
CA ASP A 217 14.90 4.60 -3.55
C ASP A 217 15.80 4.73 -2.30
N VAL A 218 15.29 4.31 -1.15
CA VAL A 218 16.03 4.29 0.11
C VAL A 218 16.01 2.88 0.67
N ALA A 219 17.20 2.30 0.78
CA ALA A 219 17.45 1.07 1.53
C ALA A 219 18.47 1.40 2.64
N ILE A 220 18.02 1.41 3.89
CA ILE A 220 18.90 1.56 5.04
C ILE A 220 19.49 0.18 5.33
N GLN A 221 20.78 0.00 5.09
CA GLN A 221 21.50 -1.21 5.45
C GLN A 221 22.31 -0.95 6.72
N PHE A 222 22.13 -1.77 7.75
CA PHE A 222 23.04 -1.78 8.88
C PHE A 222 24.37 -2.39 8.43
N GLY A 223 25.46 -1.63 8.55
CA GLY A 223 26.79 -2.22 8.51
C GLY A 223 26.90 -3.27 9.63
N PRO A 224 27.75 -4.30 9.46
CA PRO A 224 27.95 -5.28 10.53
C PRO A 224 28.32 -4.54 11.80
N SER A 225 27.59 -4.82 12.88
CA SER A 225 27.95 -4.40 14.24
C SER A 225 29.45 -4.62 14.41
N ARG A 226 30.21 -3.56 14.65
CA ARG A 226 31.61 -3.66 15.08
C ARG A 226 31.59 -4.26 16.49
N THR A 227 31.29 -5.55 16.60
CA THR A 227 31.63 -6.32 17.78
C THR A 227 33.15 -6.26 17.88
N ARG A 228 33.61 -5.50 18.88
CA ARG A 228 35.01 -5.39 19.25
C ARG A 228 35.48 -6.83 19.48
N LYS A 229 36.33 -7.37 18.59
CA LYS A 229 36.89 -8.72 18.79
C LYS A 229 37.44 -8.79 20.22
N PRO A 230 37.09 -9.83 21.00
CA PRO A 230 37.73 -10.02 22.30
C PRO A 230 39.24 -10.05 22.06
N LYS A 231 39.96 -9.28 22.88
CA LYS A 231 41.42 -9.23 22.86
C LYS A 231 41.91 -10.67 23.00
N PRO A 232 42.75 -11.19 22.10
CA PRO A 232 43.31 -12.52 22.30
C PRO A 232 44.07 -12.49 23.64
N ASP A 233 43.78 -13.47 24.50
CA ASP A 233 44.51 -13.64 25.74
C ASP A 233 46.00 -13.75 25.39
N ALA A 234 46.79 -12.86 26.01
CA ALA A 234 48.23 -12.86 25.84
C ALA A 234 48.79 -14.16 26.46
N PRO A 235 49.83 -14.75 25.85
CA PRO A 235 50.44 -15.99 26.34
C PRO A 235 51.08 -15.83 27.73
#